data_AF-A0A8H4EFX6-F1
#
_entry.id   AF-A0A8H4EFX6-F1
#
_cell.length_a   1.000
_cell.length_b   1.000
_cell.length_c   1.000
_cell.angle_alpha   90.00
_cell.angle_beta   90.00
_cell.angle_gamma   90.00
#
_symmetry.space_group_name_H-M   'P 1'
#
loop_
_entity.id
_entity.type
_entity.pdbx_description
1 polymer ?
#
loop_
_entity_poly.entity_id
_entity_poly.type
_entity_poly.pdbx_seq_one_letter_code
_entity_poly.pdbx_strand_id
1 'polypeptide(L)'
;MYFVIFMSTIILYNILYVKGDPGTDKTELLDAASKIAPHTVFTPIAQANSSSLMPLLHYDKRSGDLILEAGSFIMSNTGICRIDDFEKINQPNALAEAISRQTISICKAGVTCSLTARTSIIASANPIGGHYNKTKLLSENLKIGNDLLSNFDLIFLLLDIPDEEMDHYLSERVMTVHSGVYPEDKLDKSQRYVPSTSDTNRNHLIGIMPLSKRLKVSTEDKNINVLPISLLQKYIAYARKYVHPRLSQEARKMIKIFFGNMGHKYQFVDGTPITIRQLETMIRLSQARARMELRDVVISEDVEDVAEIMEFCLFRIQKDEFGNIRTKAKAKTVVRSGKQADVKRFLSELQRFGNVKGSHVFNIQEMQQIATDSNVRYDNFQSFIDLLNDQSLILKKGPGTFQLRL
;
A
#
# COMPACT_ATOMS: atom_id res chain seq x y z
N MET A 1 -6.41 0.60 -9.11
CA MET A 1 -6.27 1.96 -8.51
C MET A 1 -7.59 2.72 -8.50
N TYR A 2 -8.28 2.89 -9.65
CA TYR A 2 -9.63 3.50 -9.71
C TYR A 2 -10.66 2.82 -8.80
N PHE A 3 -10.60 1.49 -8.65
CA PHE A 3 -11.41 0.73 -7.69
C PHE A 3 -11.27 1.22 -6.24
N VAL A 4 -10.04 1.54 -5.81
CA VAL A 4 -9.74 1.99 -4.45
C VAL A 4 -10.12 3.47 -4.24
N ILE A 5 -10.05 4.28 -5.29
CA ILE A 5 -10.58 5.65 -5.27
C ILE A 5 -12.10 5.61 -5.18
N PHE A 6 -12.73 4.68 -5.90
CA PHE A 6 -14.17 4.53 -5.89
C PHE A 6 -14.68 4.11 -4.51
N MET A 7 -14.03 3.14 -3.88
CA MET A 7 -14.34 2.75 -2.51
C MET A 7 -14.19 3.90 -1.49
N SER A 8 -13.25 4.83 -1.68
CA SER A 8 -12.99 5.91 -0.70
C SER A 8 -14.02 7.02 -0.77
N THR A 9 -14.73 7.12 -1.89
CA THR A 9 -15.93 7.96 -2.00
C THR A 9 -17.12 7.39 -1.23
N ILE A 10 -17.10 6.09 -0.92
CA ILE A 10 -18.22 5.32 -0.36
C ILE A 10 -18.10 5.12 1.16
N ILE A 11 -16.89 4.97 1.70
CA ILE A 11 -16.61 4.81 3.15
C ILE A 11 -15.44 5.70 3.61
N LEU A 12 -15.49 6.12 4.88
CA LEU A 12 -14.42 6.86 5.55
C LEU A 12 -13.17 5.99 5.76
N TYR A 13 -12.17 6.19 4.91
CA TYR A 13 -10.82 5.67 5.13
C TYR A 13 -9.78 6.56 4.48
N ASN A 14 -8.54 6.46 4.97
CA ASN A 14 -7.45 7.36 4.62
C ASN A 14 -6.45 6.67 3.69
N ILE A 15 -6.20 7.28 2.53
CA ILE A 15 -5.25 6.78 1.53
C ILE A 15 -4.07 7.76 1.42
N LEU A 16 -2.86 7.21 1.47
CA LEU A 16 -1.63 7.93 1.14
C LEU A 16 -0.99 7.35 -0.13
N TYR A 17 -0.78 8.18 -1.13
CA TYR A 17 -0.03 7.84 -2.34
C TYR A 17 1.40 8.37 -2.24
N VAL A 18 2.37 7.48 -2.14
CA VAL A 18 3.80 7.83 -2.04
C VAL A 18 4.43 7.76 -3.43
N LYS A 19 5.14 8.82 -3.82
CA LYS A 19 5.83 8.94 -5.11
C LYS A 19 7.17 8.22 -5.10
N GLY A 20 7.44 7.51 -6.20
CA GLY A 20 8.76 6.99 -6.55
C GLY A 20 9.58 8.09 -7.20
N ASP A 21 9.09 8.59 -8.33
CA ASP A 21 9.82 9.46 -9.24
C ASP A 21 8.93 10.59 -9.80
N PRO A 22 9.47 11.79 -10.07
CA PRO A 22 8.76 12.87 -10.73
C PRO A 22 8.32 12.45 -12.15
N GLY A 23 7.02 12.53 -12.46
CA GLY A 23 6.47 12.15 -13.77
C GLY A 23 5.25 11.24 -13.72
N THR A 24 4.98 10.60 -12.59
CA THR A 24 3.74 9.82 -12.41
C THR A 24 2.52 10.76 -12.31
N ASP A 25 1.49 10.55 -13.16
CA ASP A 25 0.23 11.32 -13.34
C ASP A 25 -0.71 11.34 -12.12
N LYS A 26 -0.16 11.53 -10.94
CA LYS A 26 -0.86 11.43 -9.66
C LYS A 26 -1.77 12.60 -9.42
N THR A 27 -1.34 13.82 -9.75
CA THR A 27 -2.19 15.01 -9.62
C THR A 27 -3.47 14.81 -10.42
N GLU A 28 -3.35 14.28 -11.63
CA GLU A 28 -4.50 13.95 -12.48
C GLU A 28 -5.37 12.84 -11.86
N LEU A 29 -4.77 11.84 -11.23
CA LEU A 29 -5.52 10.81 -10.51
C LEU A 29 -6.29 11.38 -9.30
N LEU A 30 -5.67 12.26 -8.53
CA LEU A 30 -6.35 12.93 -7.42
C LEU A 30 -7.41 13.90 -7.94
N ASP A 31 -7.19 14.55 -9.09
CA ASP A 31 -8.21 15.37 -9.77
C ASP A 31 -9.40 14.53 -10.22
N ALA A 32 -9.14 13.36 -10.80
CA ALA A 32 -10.18 12.41 -11.19
C ALA A 32 -10.98 11.94 -9.96
N ALA A 33 -10.30 11.62 -8.86
CA ALA A 33 -10.94 11.28 -7.60
C ALA A 33 -11.85 12.43 -7.09
N SER A 34 -11.33 13.66 -7.10
CA SER A 34 -12.07 14.85 -6.68
C SER A 34 -13.32 15.10 -7.52
N LYS A 35 -13.27 14.83 -8.83
CA LYS A 35 -14.40 14.98 -9.76
C LYS A 35 -15.48 13.93 -9.54
N ILE A 36 -15.12 12.71 -9.12
CA ILE A 36 -16.07 11.61 -8.93
C ILE A 36 -16.77 11.71 -7.56
N ALA A 37 -16.09 12.19 -6.53
CA ALA A 37 -16.66 12.25 -5.19
C ALA A 37 -17.76 13.33 -5.09
N PRO A 38 -18.84 13.09 -4.33
CA PRO A 38 -19.95 14.04 -4.21
C PRO A 38 -19.57 15.34 -3.50
N HIS A 39 -18.61 15.28 -2.56
CA HIS A 39 -18.09 16.42 -1.84
C HIS A 39 -16.58 16.28 -1.66
N THR A 40 -15.82 17.18 -2.29
CA THR A 40 -14.37 17.23 -2.16
C THR A 40 -13.94 18.65 -1.84
N VAL A 41 -13.03 18.79 -0.87
CA VAL A 41 -12.31 20.04 -0.63
C VAL A 41 -10.85 19.79 -0.97
N PHE A 42 -10.28 20.68 -1.78
CA PHE A 42 -8.87 20.66 -2.13
C PHE A 42 -8.14 21.76 -1.36
N THR A 43 -6.99 21.40 -0.78
CA THR A 43 -6.13 22.35 -0.07
C THR A 43 -4.79 22.49 -0.79
N PRO A 44 -4.54 23.59 -1.54
CA PRO A 44 -3.26 23.82 -2.22
C PRO A 44 -2.14 24.15 -1.22
N ILE A 45 -0.94 23.59 -1.45
CA ILE A 45 0.15 23.59 -0.46
C ILE A 45 1.16 24.71 -0.59
N ALA A 46 1.04 25.57 -1.60
CA ALA A 46 1.82 26.82 -1.65
C ALA A 46 1.62 27.68 -0.38
N GLN A 47 0.52 27.46 0.36
CA GLN A 47 0.17 28.16 1.60
C GLN A 47 -0.48 27.23 2.65
N ALA A 48 -0.06 25.95 2.74
CA ALA A 48 -0.51 25.06 3.82
C ALA A 48 0.17 25.41 5.16
N ASN A 49 0.04 26.67 5.57
CA ASN A 49 0.05 27.02 6.98
C ASN A 49 -1.10 26.25 7.64
N SER A 50 -0.92 25.85 8.88
CA SER A 50 -1.94 25.09 9.62
C SER A 50 -3.33 25.74 9.62
N SER A 51 -3.41 27.05 9.37
CA SER A 51 -4.64 27.83 9.27
C SER A 51 -5.59 27.44 8.14
N SER A 52 -5.12 26.88 7.03
CA SER A 52 -6.01 26.50 5.90
C SER A 52 -6.61 25.10 6.07
N LEU A 53 -5.90 24.22 6.77
CA LEU A 53 -6.34 22.85 7.06
C LEU A 53 -7.16 22.80 8.35
N MET A 54 -6.64 23.41 9.41
CA MET A 54 -7.23 23.41 10.75
C MET A 54 -8.05 24.68 10.97
N PRO A 55 -9.07 24.62 11.83
CA PRO A 55 -9.83 25.81 12.21
C PRO A 55 -8.93 26.87 12.85
N LEU A 56 -9.18 28.12 12.50
CA LEU A 56 -8.46 29.27 13.03
C LEU A 56 -9.40 30.19 13.81
N LEU A 57 -8.94 30.57 14.99
CA LEU A 57 -9.62 31.53 15.85
C LEU A 57 -9.01 32.92 15.63
N HIS A 58 -9.80 33.89 15.18
CA HIS A 58 -9.33 35.26 14.97
C HIS A 58 -10.26 36.29 15.62
N TYR A 59 -9.69 37.41 16.02
CA TYR A 59 -10.43 38.52 16.61
C TYR A 59 -10.86 39.48 15.51
N ASP A 60 -12.15 39.73 15.35
CA ASP A 60 -12.63 40.72 14.40
C ASP A 60 -12.51 42.12 15.01
N LYS A 61 -11.68 42.96 14.38
CA LYS A 61 -11.42 44.34 14.83
C LYS A 61 -12.67 45.23 14.74
N ARG A 62 -13.67 44.86 13.95
CA ARG A 62 -14.87 45.68 13.73
C ARG A 62 -16.00 45.34 14.70
N SER A 63 -16.28 44.06 14.91
CA SER A 63 -17.31 43.62 15.88
C SER A 63 -16.79 43.56 17.31
N GLY A 64 -15.48 43.39 17.49
CA GLY A 64 -14.93 43.07 18.80
C GLY A 64 -15.19 41.62 19.23
N ASP A 65 -15.75 40.80 18.34
CA ASP A 65 -16.10 39.42 18.60
C ASP A 65 -14.99 38.45 18.14
N LEU A 66 -15.03 37.28 18.75
CA LEU A 66 -14.10 36.20 18.50
C LEU A 66 -14.71 35.27 17.45
N ILE A 67 -14.16 35.27 16.23
CA ILE A 67 -14.68 34.51 15.09
C ILE A 67 -13.86 33.23 14.91
N LEU A 68 -14.58 32.13 14.74
CA LEU A 68 -14.02 30.82 14.41
C LEU A 68 -14.18 30.56 12.92
N GLU A 69 -13.07 30.52 12.20
CA GLU A 69 -13.01 30.18 10.78
C GLU A 69 -12.76 28.68 10.62
N ALA A 70 -13.62 28.01 9.84
CA ALA A 70 -13.50 26.58 9.58
C ALA A 70 -12.37 26.30 8.59
N GLY A 71 -11.48 25.37 8.94
CA GLY A 71 -10.45 24.88 8.01
C GLY A 71 -11.01 23.86 7.01
N SER A 72 -10.23 23.55 5.97
CA SER A 72 -10.58 22.61 4.90
C SER A 72 -11.01 21.23 5.41
N PHE A 73 -10.45 20.80 6.55
CA PHE A 73 -10.76 19.52 7.16
C PHE A 73 -12.18 19.46 7.73
N ILE A 74 -12.68 20.59 8.24
CA ILE A 74 -14.05 20.73 8.74
C ILE A 74 -15.02 20.93 7.57
N MET A 75 -14.61 21.71 6.57
CA MET A 75 -15.40 21.94 5.36
C MET A 75 -15.65 20.65 4.56
N SER A 76 -14.71 19.69 4.62
CA SER A 76 -14.84 18.38 3.96
C SER A 76 -15.56 17.31 4.81
N ASN A 77 -16.27 17.69 5.88
CA ASN A 77 -17.01 16.73 6.70
C ASN A 77 -17.97 15.88 5.85
N THR A 78 -17.92 14.56 6.02
CA THR A 78 -18.62 13.53 5.21
C THR A 78 -18.20 13.43 3.73
N GLY A 79 -17.17 14.16 3.33
CA GLY A 79 -16.60 14.15 1.99
C GLY A 79 -15.16 13.66 1.96
N ILE A 80 -14.43 14.14 0.96
CA ILE A 80 -13.00 13.87 0.78
C ILE A 80 -12.22 15.16 0.99
N CYS A 81 -11.16 15.09 1.81
CA CYS A 81 -10.13 16.11 1.88
C CYS A 81 -8.95 15.67 1.01
N ARG A 82 -8.73 16.35 -0.11
CA ARG A 82 -7.55 16.13 -0.95
C ARG A 82 -6.40 17.00 -0.49
N ILE A 83 -5.25 16.37 -0.27
CA ILE A 83 -4.02 17.03 0.16
C ILE A 83 -2.88 16.57 -0.74
N ASP A 84 -2.32 17.47 -1.55
CA ASP A 84 -1.11 17.14 -2.32
C ASP A 84 0.11 17.17 -1.38
N ASP A 85 1.37 17.05 -1.83
CA ASP A 85 2.61 17.31 -1.04
C ASP A 85 2.53 17.19 0.51
N PHE A 86 2.03 16.07 1.02
CA PHE A 86 1.64 15.90 2.42
C PHE A 86 2.84 16.02 3.37
N GLU A 87 4.05 15.81 2.85
CA GLU A 87 5.31 16.00 3.57
C GLU A 87 5.60 17.47 3.98
N LYS A 88 4.89 18.45 3.39
CA LYS A 88 5.12 19.89 3.65
C LYS A 88 4.27 20.45 4.80
N ILE A 89 3.43 19.64 5.44
CA ILE A 89 2.52 20.09 6.51
C ILE A 89 3.29 20.41 7.80
N ASN A 90 3.08 21.62 8.33
CA ASN A 90 3.84 22.15 9.48
C ASN A 90 3.26 21.80 10.87
N GLN A 91 2.05 21.21 10.94
CA GLN A 91 1.41 20.78 12.21
C GLN A 91 0.92 19.33 12.15
N PRO A 92 1.83 18.34 12.22
CA PRO A 92 1.46 16.93 12.13
C PRO A 92 0.64 16.43 13.32
N ASN A 93 0.79 17.03 14.52
CA ASN A 93 0.09 16.56 15.73
C ASN A 93 -1.41 16.85 15.70
N ALA A 94 -1.78 18.08 15.36
CA ALA A 94 -3.19 18.49 15.22
C ALA A 94 -3.88 17.67 14.11
N LEU A 95 -3.16 17.41 13.02
CA LEU A 95 -3.64 16.55 11.96
C LEU A 95 -3.81 15.10 12.47
N ALA A 96 -2.80 14.52 13.12
CA ALA A 96 -2.88 13.16 13.66
C ALA A 96 -4.09 12.96 14.59
N GLU A 97 -4.40 13.95 15.42
CA GLU A 97 -5.63 13.96 16.22
C GLU A 97 -6.88 13.95 15.34
N ALA A 98 -6.96 14.86 14.37
CA ALA A 98 -8.09 15.00 13.47
C ALA A 98 -8.34 13.71 12.67
N ILE A 99 -7.29 13.07 12.15
CA ILE A 99 -7.39 11.81 11.40
C ILE A 99 -7.84 10.66 12.32
N SER A 100 -7.27 10.57 13.51
CA SER A 100 -7.49 9.44 14.42
C SER A 100 -8.85 9.49 15.12
N ARG A 101 -9.26 10.68 15.59
CA ARG A 101 -10.50 10.88 16.36
C ARG A 101 -11.67 11.37 15.51
N GLN A 102 -11.42 11.82 14.27
CA GLN A 102 -12.41 12.49 13.42
C GLN A 102 -13.04 13.72 14.08
N THR A 103 -12.28 14.37 14.97
CA THR A 103 -12.69 15.57 15.72
C THR A 103 -11.48 16.48 15.92
N ILE A 104 -11.70 17.79 15.90
CA ILE A 104 -10.69 18.79 16.23
C ILE A 104 -11.16 19.55 17.47
N SER A 105 -10.39 19.50 18.55
CA SER A 105 -10.66 20.28 19.76
C SER A 105 -9.88 21.59 19.76
N ILE A 106 -10.56 22.68 20.07
CA ILE A 106 -9.97 24.02 20.20
C ILE A 106 -10.22 24.50 21.62
N CYS A 107 -9.13 24.83 22.32
CA CYS A 107 -9.15 25.44 23.65
C CYS A 107 -8.24 26.67 23.63
N LYS A 108 -8.76 27.83 23.20
CA LYS A 108 -7.98 29.06 23.07
C LYS A 108 -8.83 30.29 23.33
N ALA A 109 -8.24 31.30 23.99
CA ALA A 109 -8.87 32.60 24.26
C ALA A 109 -10.27 32.50 24.89
N GLY A 110 -10.46 31.58 25.85
CA GLY A 110 -11.74 31.35 26.51
C GLY A 110 -12.77 30.56 25.68
N VAL A 111 -12.46 30.23 24.43
CA VAL A 111 -13.31 29.37 23.58
C VAL A 111 -12.85 27.93 23.71
N THR A 112 -13.76 27.08 24.20
CA THR A 112 -13.61 25.63 24.22
C THR A 112 -14.69 25.01 23.34
N CYS A 113 -14.31 24.45 22.19
CA CYS A 113 -15.23 23.78 21.29
C CYS A 113 -14.60 22.53 20.67
N SER A 114 -15.44 21.59 20.26
CA SER A 114 -15.04 20.40 19.52
C SER A 114 -15.81 20.36 18.20
N LEU A 115 -15.08 20.28 17.10
CA LEU A 115 -15.62 20.30 15.75
C LEU A 115 -15.46 18.91 15.13
N THR A 116 -16.55 18.35 14.63
CA THR A 116 -16.51 17.05 13.95
C THR A 116 -15.91 17.20 12.56
N ALA A 117 -14.96 16.34 12.23
CA ALA A 117 -14.31 16.28 10.92
C ALA A 117 -14.27 14.83 10.43
N ARG A 118 -15.45 14.27 10.11
CA ARG A 118 -15.59 12.91 9.56
C ARG A 118 -15.28 12.93 8.07
N THR A 119 -14.02 13.16 7.72
CA THR A 119 -13.55 13.30 6.34
C THR A 119 -12.67 12.12 5.94
N SER A 120 -12.80 11.65 4.69
CA SER A 120 -11.83 10.72 4.09
C SER A 120 -10.65 11.51 3.57
N ILE A 121 -9.44 11.06 3.84
CA ILE A 121 -8.25 11.76 3.34
C ILE A 121 -7.70 11.02 2.13
N ILE A 122 -7.46 11.79 1.08
CA ILE A 122 -6.68 11.34 -0.06
C ILE A 122 -5.47 12.24 -0.15
N ALA A 123 -4.31 11.69 0.17
CA ALA A 123 -3.06 12.43 0.23
C ALA A 123 -2.03 11.90 -0.79
N SER A 124 -1.21 12.79 -1.34
CA SER A 124 0.05 12.40 -2.00
C SER A 124 1.24 12.90 -1.22
N ALA A 125 2.30 12.10 -1.13
CA ALA A 125 3.57 12.52 -0.55
C ALA A 125 4.74 12.19 -1.49
N ASN A 126 5.73 13.06 -1.50
CA ASN A 126 6.97 12.85 -2.23
C ASN A 126 8.08 12.32 -1.30
N PRO A 127 8.96 11.44 -1.80
CA PRO A 127 10.09 10.94 -1.03
C PRO A 127 11.15 12.02 -0.91
N ILE A 128 11.95 11.93 0.15
CA ILE A 128 13.06 12.84 0.40
C ILE A 128 14.08 12.71 -0.73
N GLY A 129 14.39 13.81 -1.40
CA GLY A 129 15.30 13.85 -2.54
C GLY A 129 14.65 13.49 -3.88
N GLY A 130 13.32 13.34 -3.93
CA GLY A 130 12.57 13.17 -5.18
C GLY A 130 12.52 11.75 -5.74
N HIS A 131 13.38 10.86 -5.23
CA HIS A 131 13.45 9.44 -5.63
C HIS A 131 13.23 8.51 -4.43
N TYR A 132 12.42 7.48 -4.60
CA TYR A 132 12.18 6.49 -3.55
C TYR A 132 13.32 5.48 -3.46
N ASN A 133 14.01 5.47 -2.32
CA ASN A 133 15.11 4.55 -2.09
C ASN A 133 14.60 3.25 -1.46
N LYS A 134 14.60 2.16 -2.25
CA LYS A 134 14.19 0.81 -1.80
C LYS A 134 15.05 0.28 -0.64
N THR A 135 16.27 0.78 -0.48
CA THR A 135 17.17 0.40 0.62
C THR A 135 16.86 1.11 1.94
N LYS A 136 15.92 2.06 1.96
CA LYS A 136 15.47 2.76 3.16
C LYS A 136 14.06 2.34 3.54
N LEU A 137 13.75 2.51 4.82
CA LEU A 137 12.42 2.31 5.36
C LEU A 137 11.46 3.40 4.84
N LEU A 138 10.15 3.18 4.93
CA LEU A 138 9.17 4.15 4.40
C LEU A 138 9.23 5.47 5.16
N SER A 139 9.33 5.42 6.49
CA SER A 139 9.48 6.57 7.38
C SER A 139 10.79 7.32 7.17
N GLU A 140 11.79 6.65 6.60
CA GLU A 140 13.08 7.27 6.25
C GLU A 140 13.06 7.85 4.84
N ASN A 141 12.24 7.27 3.95
CA ASN A 141 11.96 7.82 2.63
C ASN A 141 11.03 9.03 2.70
N LEU A 142 10.18 9.15 3.72
CA LEU A 142 9.20 10.23 3.86
C LEU A 142 9.54 11.14 5.04
N LYS A 143 9.33 12.45 4.87
CA LYS A 143 9.43 13.42 5.98
C LYS A 143 8.15 13.43 6.84
N ILE A 144 7.63 12.25 7.20
CA ILE A 144 6.37 12.07 7.92
C ILE A 144 6.61 11.15 9.12
N GLY A 145 6.14 11.53 10.30
CA GLY A 145 6.29 10.72 11.52
C GLY A 145 5.45 9.43 11.49
N ASN A 146 5.94 8.39 12.16
CA ASN A 146 5.27 7.07 12.23
C ASN A 146 3.86 7.16 12.82
N ASP A 147 3.63 8.06 13.78
CA ASP A 147 2.33 8.26 14.39
C ASP A 147 1.29 8.69 13.36
N LEU A 148 1.67 9.58 12.44
CA LEU A 148 0.80 10.06 11.37
C LEU A 148 0.65 9.01 10.25
N LEU A 149 1.74 8.34 9.87
CA LEU A 149 1.71 7.24 8.89
C LEU A 149 0.79 6.10 9.34
N SER A 150 0.77 5.77 10.64
CA SER A 150 -0.10 4.74 11.20
C SER A 150 -1.59 5.07 11.14
N ASN A 151 -1.95 6.34 10.92
CA ASN A 151 -3.33 6.80 10.73
C ASN A 151 -3.86 6.62 9.30
N PHE A 152 -2.99 6.25 8.36
CA PHE A 152 -3.41 5.86 7.02
C PHE A 152 -3.83 4.40 6.98
N ASP A 153 -4.98 4.17 6.37
CA ASP A 153 -5.56 2.84 6.22
C ASP A 153 -4.88 2.08 5.07
N LEU A 154 -4.56 2.79 3.98
CA LEU A 154 -3.86 2.26 2.83
C LEU A 154 -2.73 3.20 2.40
N ILE A 155 -1.53 2.66 2.22
CA ILE A 155 -0.37 3.39 1.69
C ILE A 155 0.04 2.73 0.36
N PHE A 156 -0.07 3.47 -0.73
CA PHE A 156 0.31 3.00 -2.06
C PHE A 156 1.68 3.56 -2.43
N LEU A 157 2.65 2.67 -2.59
CA LEU A 157 3.90 3.01 -3.28
C LEU A 157 3.70 2.91 -4.79
N LEU A 158 3.75 4.06 -5.44
CA LEU A 158 3.72 4.16 -6.89
C LEU A 158 5.15 4.45 -7.34
N LEU A 159 5.88 3.37 -7.56
CA LEU A 159 7.23 3.39 -8.12
C LEU A 159 7.11 3.29 -9.63
N ASP A 160 7.94 4.05 -10.33
CA ASP A 160 8.11 3.87 -11.76
C ASP A 160 8.91 2.58 -11.98
N ILE A 161 8.29 1.61 -12.66
CA ILE A 161 8.93 0.34 -13.00
C ILE A 161 8.79 0.24 -14.51
N PRO A 162 9.92 0.19 -15.25
CA PRO A 162 9.87 0.11 -16.71
C PRO A 162 9.12 -1.17 -17.12
N ASP A 163 8.10 -0.99 -17.94
CA ASP A 163 7.22 -2.06 -18.42
C ASP A 163 6.86 -1.74 -19.88
N GLU A 164 7.49 -2.46 -20.81
CA GLU A 164 7.38 -2.21 -22.26
C GLU A 164 5.92 -2.27 -22.75
N GLU A 165 5.12 -3.19 -22.21
CA GLU A 165 3.71 -3.31 -22.59
C GLU A 165 2.90 -2.09 -22.12
N MET A 166 3.14 -1.63 -20.89
CA MET A 166 2.46 -0.47 -20.32
C MET A 166 2.91 0.82 -21.02
N ASP A 167 4.20 0.98 -21.27
CA ASP A 167 4.77 2.14 -21.94
C ASP A 167 4.25 2.25 -23.37
N HIS A 168 4.15 1.12 -24.09
CA HIS A 168 3.53 1.07 -25.41
C HIS A 168 2.06 1.52 -25.34
N TYR A 169 1.28 0.98 -24.41
CA TYR A 169 -0.12 1.36 -24.23
C TYR A 169 -0.33 2.84 -23.89
N LEU A 170 0.49 3.39 -22.98
CA LEU A 170 0.46 4.80 -22.62
C LEU A 170 0.81 5.69 -23.81
N SER A 171 1.83 5.30 -24.58
CA SER A 171 2.25 6.04 -25.78
C SER A 171 1.13 6.13 -26.81
N GLU A 172 0.48 5.00 -27.14
CA GLU A 172 -0.66 4.95 -28.07
C GLU A 172 -1.81 5.85 -27.60
N ARG A 173 -2.11 5.81 -26.30
CA ARG A 173 -3.19 6.64 -25.75
C ARG A 173 -2.87 8.13 -25.81
N VAL A 174 -1.65 8.53 -25.44
CA VAL A 174 -1.21 9.92 -25.51
C VAL A 174 -1.24 10.41 -26.96
N MET A 175 -0.79 9.58 -27.91
CA MET A 175 -0.85 9.89 -29.35
C MET A 175 -2.29 10.03 -29.86
N THR A 176 -3.22 9.19 -29.39
CA THR A 176 -4.64 9.29 -29.74
C THR A 176 -5.25 10.61 -29.24
N VAL A 177 -4.94 11.02 -28.01
CA VAL A 177 -5.44 12.29 -27.44
C VAL A 177 -4.88 13.49 -28.21
N HIS A 178 -3.61 13.45 -28.60
CA HIS A 178 -2.94 14.55 -29.30
C HIS A 178 -3.22 14.60 -30.81
N SER A 179 -3.58 13.48 -31.43
CA SER A 179 -3.95 13.44 -32.85
C SER A 179 -5.30 14.09 -33.14
N GLY A 180 -6.07 14.48 -32.10
CA GLY A 180 -7.40 15.06 -32.24
C GLY A 180 -8.46 14.07 -32.74
N VAL A 181 -8.08 12.80 -32.91
CA VAL A 181 -8.98 11.70 -33.21
C VAL A 181 -9.62 11.28 -31.90
N TYR A 182 -10.67 12.00 -31.51
CA TYR A 182 -11.61 11.45 -30.54
C TYR A 182 -12.17 10.16 -31.16
N PRO A 183 -12.07 9.00 -30.50
CA PRO A 183 -12.87 7.85 -30.93
C PRO A 183 -14.31 8.35 -30.97
N GLU A 184 -14.92 8.38 -32.16
CA GLU A 184 -16.29 8.83 -32.29
C GLU A 184 -17.14 8.03 -31.30
N ASP A 185 -17.77 8.74 -30.35
CA ASP A 185 -18.86 8.22 -29.56
C ASP A 185 -19.98 7.83 -30.52
N LYS A 186 -19.89 6.63 -31.09
CA LYS A 186 -21.04 5.91 -31.61
C LYS A 186 -21.86 5.45 -30.41
N LEU A 187 -22.46 6.42 -29.72
CA LEU A 187 -23.63 6.24 -28.89
C LEU A 187 -24.79 5.87 -29.83
N ASP A 188 -24.79 4.63 -30.30
CA ASP A 188 -25.99 4.00 -30.85
C ASP A 188 -27.02 3.97 -29.71
N LYS A 189 -27.92 4.97 -29.70
CA LYS A 189 -29.03 5.12 -28.75
C LYS A 189 -30.08 3.99 -28.85
N SER A 190 -29.76 2.86 -29.45
CA SER A 190 -30.69 1.76 -29.75
C SER A 190 -30.12 0.36 -29.57
N GLN A 191 -28.94 0.19 -28.97
CA GLN A 191 -28.54 -1.14 -28.49
C GLN A 191 -29.05 -1.34 -27.06
N ARG A 192 -30.23 -1.95 -26.95
CA ARG A 192 -30.63 -2.64 -25.72
C ARG A 192 -29.46 -3.53 -25.31
N TYR A 193 -29.00 -3.41 -24.08
CA TYR A 193 -28.12 -4.38 -23.46
C TYR A 193 -28.76 -5.77 -23.62
N VAL A 194 -28.26 -6.56 -24.56
CA VAL A 194 -28.53 -7.99 -24.67
C VAL A 194 -27.34 -8.66 -23.99
N PRO A 195 -27.54 -9.39 -22.88
CA PRO A 195 -26.44 -10.11 -22.27
C PRO A 195 -25.93 -11.13 -23.29
N SER A 196 -24.67 -10.99 -23.72
CA SER A 196 -24.02 -11.96 -24.58
C SER A 196 -23.97 -13.30 -23.83
N THR A 197 -24.55 -14.35 -24.42
CA THR A 197 -24.60 -15.72 -23.88
C THR A 197 -23.23 -16.41 -23.76
N SER A 198 -22.13 -15.66 -23.83
CA SER A 198 -20.75 -16.09 -23.60
C SER A 198 -20.24 -15.80 -22.18
N ASP A 199 -21.05 -15.21 -21.30
CA ASP A 199 -20.64 -14.80 -19.94
C ASP A 199 -20.60 -15.95 -18.91
N THR A 200 -21.12 -17.13 -19.24
CA THR A 200 -21.09 -18.29 -18.33
C THR A 200 -19.68 -18.81 -18.06
N ASN A 201 -18.74 -18.70 -19.01
CA ASN A 201 -17.36 -19.15 -18.83
C ASN A 201 -16.45 -18.13 -18.11
N ARG A 202 -16.77 -16.82 -18.15
CA ARG A 202 -16.04 -15.80 -17.38
C ARG A 202 -16.35 -15.92 -15.89
N ASN A 203 -17.60 -16.21 -15.52
CA ASN A 203 -18.03 -16.30 -14.12
C ASN A 203 -17.34 -17.40 -13.30
N HIS A 204 -16.84 -18.47 -13.92
CA HIS A 204 -16.09 -19.53 -13.21
C HIS A 204 -14.60 -19.22 -12.97
N LEU A 205 -14.02 -18.23 -13.65
CA LEU A 205 -12.60 -17.88 -13.52
C LEU A 205 -12.35 -16.64 -12.62
N ILE A 206 -13.41 -15.90 -12.25
CA ILE A 206 -13.32 -14.69 -11.42
C ILE A 206 -12.78 -15.00 -10.02
N GLY A 207 -13.04 -16.20 -9.48
CA GLY A 207 -12.53 -16.63 -8.16
C GLY A 207 -11.09 -17.16 -8.17
N ILE A 208 -10.49 -17.41 -9.35
CA ILE A 208 -9.15 -18.01 -9.46
C ILE A 208 -8.09 -16.97 -9.86
N MET A 209 -8.51 -15.85 -10.46
CA MET A 209 -7.57 -14.79 -10.89
C MET A 209 -7.31 -13.74 -9.80
N PRO A 210 -6.03 -13.36 -9.58
CA PRO A 210 -5.71 -12.26 -8.67
C PRO A 210 -6.38 -10.96 -9.13
N LEU A 211 -6.84 -10.16 -8.17
CA LEU A 211 -7.49 -8.86 -8.36
C LEU A 211 -6.67 -7.95 -9.27
N SER A 212 -5.34 -7.99 -9.15
CA SER A 212 -4.43 -7.26 -10.04
C SER A 212 -4.68 -7.54 -11.53
N LYS A 213 -4.99 -8.78 -11.91
CA LYS A 213 -5.34 -9.14 -13.30
C LYS A 213 -6.79 -8.79 -13.65
N ARG A 214 -7.72 -8.95 -12.71
CA ARG A 214 -9.14 -8.56 -12.91
C ARG A 214 -9.33 -7.05 -13.11
N LEU A 215 -8.44 -6.24 -12.53
CA LEU A 215 -8.47 -4.78 -12.65
C LEU A 215 -7.67 -4.24 -13.85
N LYS A 216 -6.92 -5.08 -14.58
CA LYS A 216 -6.27 -4.65 -15.83
C LYS A 216 -7.36 -4.47 -16.90
N VAL A 217 -7.40 -3.30 -17.50
CA VAL A 217 -8.27 -3.04 -18.66
C VAL A 217 -7.72 -3.88 -19.81
N SER A 218 -8.55 -4.77 -20.37
CA SER A 218 -8.15 -5.57 -21.53
C SER A 218 -7.99 -4.62 -22.73
N THR A 219 -6.81 -4.62 -23.34
CA THR A 219 -6.46 -3.78 -24.50
C THR A 219 -7.29 -4.10 -25.75
N GLU A 220 -7.93 -5.27 -25.78
CA GLU A 220 -8.78 -5.74 -26.89
C GLU A 220 -10.24 -5.30 -26.80
N ASP A 221 -10.69 -4.81 -25.64
CA ASP A 221 -12.07 -4.35 -25.46
C ASP A 221 -12.24 -2.96 -26.07
N LYS A 222 -12.37 -2.90 -27.41
CA LYS A 222 -12.69 -1.68 -28.17
C LYS A 222 -14.01 -1.00 -27.77
N ASN A 223 -14.81 -1.67 -26.93
CA ASN A 223 -16.07 -1.18 -26.38
C ASN A 223 -15.95 -0.92 -24.86
N ILE A 224 -15.00 -0.09 -24.42
CA ILE A 224 -15.05 0.45 -23.06
C ILE A 224 -16.28 1.35 -22.99
N ASN A 225 -17.37 0.84 -22.43
CA ASN A 225 -18.58 1.62 -22.21
C ASN A 225 -18.31 2.56 -21.03
N VAL A 226 -17.78 3.75 -21.33
CA VAL A 226 -17.40 4.74 -20.33
C VAL A 226 -18.68 5.24 -19.66
N LEU A 227 -18.86 4.89 -18.38
CA LEU A 227 -19.98 5.40 -17.60
C LEU A 227 -19.85 6.93 -17.45
N PRO A 228 -20.91 7.70 -17.75
CA PRO A 228 -20.90 9.14 -17.51
C PRO A 228 -20.61 9.45 -16.03
N ILE A 229 -19.73 10.42 -15.78
CA ILE A 229 -19.32 10.81 -14.41
C ILE A 229 -20.54 11.21 -13.56
N SER A 230 -21.54 11.86 -14.17
CA SER A 230 -22.78 12.25 -13.49
C SER A 230 -23.63 11.06 -13.04
N LEU A 231 -23.66 9.98 -13.81
CA LEU A 231 -24.33 8.74 -13.42
C LEU A 231 -23.56 8.06 -12.28
N LEU A 232 -22.23 8.06 -12.38
CA LEU A 232 -21.35 7.50 -11.37
C LEU A 232 -21.48 8.21 -10.00
N GLN A 233 -21.56 9.55 -9.99
CA GLN A 233 -21.83 10.34 -8.80
C GLN A 233 -23.18 10.01 -8.17
N LYS A 234 -24.25 9.88 -8.99
CA LYS A 234 -25.58 9.48 -8.50
C LYS A 234 -25.57 8.07 -7.92
N TYR A 235 -24.83 7.14 -8.55
CA TYR A 235 -24.65 5.78 -8.05
C TYR A 235 -23.98 5.77 -6.68
N ILE A 236 -22.87 6.50 -6.50
CA ILE A 236 -22.19 6.63 -5.21
C ILE A 236 -23.13 7.22 -4.16
N ALA A 237 -23.84 8.29 -4.48
CA ALA A 237 -24.77 8.94 -3.56
C ALA A 237 -25.90 7.99 -3.11
N TYR A 238 -26.44 7.21 -4.05
CA TYR A 238 -27.45 6.18 -3.77
C TYR A 238 -26.89 5.08 -2.86
N ALA A 239 -25.76 4.49 -3.23
CA ALA A 239 -25.12 3.41 -2.48
C ALA A 239 -24.82 3.84 -1.03
N ARG A 240 -24.29 5.05 -0.84
CA ARG A 240 -24.01 5.61 0.51
C ARG A 240 -25.25 5.80 1.37
N LYS A 241 -26.37 6.18 0.76
CA LYS A 241 -27.60 6.53 1.49
C LYS A 241 -28.44 5.30 1.86
N TYR A 242 -28.47 4.28 1.00
CA TYR A 242 -29.43 3.18 1.14
C TYR A 242 -28.80 1.83 1.49
N VAL A 243 -27.48 1.64 1.30
CA VAL A 243 -26.84 0.33 1.45
C VAL A 243 -25.89 0.33 2.65
N HIS A 244 -26.19 -0.49 3.66
CA HIS A 244 -25.41 -0.60 4.89
C HIS A 244 -24.99 -2.06 5.14
N PRO A 245 -23.88 -2.52 4.53
CA PRO A 245 -23.54 -3.93 4.52
C PRO A 245 -23.16 -4.47 5.90
N ARG A 246 -23.68 -5.66 6.24
CA ARG A 246 -23.35 -6.40 7.45
C ARG A 246 -22.40 -7.55 7.15
N LEU A 247 -21.50 -7.85 8.08
CA LEU A 247 -20.56 -8.96 7.94
C LEU A 247 -21.27 -10.31 8.09
N SER A 248 -21.12 -11.17 7.08
CA SER A 248 -21.49 -12.59 7.19
C SER A 248 -20.61 -13.32 8.20
N GLN A 249 -21.07 -14.50 8.66
CA GLN A 249 -20.27 -15.33 9.56
C GLN A 249 -18.99 -15.85 8.90
N GLU A 250 -19.06 -16.16 7.61
CA GLU A 250 -17.93 -16.62 6.78
C GLU A 250 -16.89 -15.51 6.62
N ALA A 251 -17.32 -14.30 6.22
CA ALA A 251 -16.44 -13.13 6.13
C ALA A 251 -15.74 -12.86 7.47
N ARG A 252 -16.45 -12.96 8.60
CA ARG A 252 -15.85 -12.77 9.94
C ARG A 252 -14.77 -13.81 10.25
N LYS A 253 -14.95 -15.08 9.84
CA LYS A 253 -13.93 -16.12 10.01
C LYS A 253 -12.70 -15.81 9.14
N MET A 254 -12.92 -15.46 7.86
CA MET A 254 -11.83 -15.11 6.93
C MET A 254 -11.04 -13.91 7.41
N ILE A 255 -11.70 -12.84 7.84
CA ILE A 255 -11.06 -11.64 8.41
C ILE A 255 -10.15 -12.02 9.59
N LYS A 256 -10.60 -12.90 10.49
CA LYS A 256 -9.77 -13.36 11.63
C LYS A 256 -8.55 -14.15 11.18
N ILE A 257 -8.72 -15.04 10.19
CA ILE A 257 -7.64 -15.84 9.63
C ILE A 257 -6.60 -14.94 8.98
N PHE A 258 -7.03 -14.02 8.10
CA PHE A 258 -6.13 -13.09 7.44
C PHE A 258 -5.42 -12.17 8.44
N PHE A 259 -6.13 -11.60 9.41
CA PHE A 259 -5.53 -10.74 10.44
C PHE A 259 -4.50 -11.48 11.30
N GLY A 260 -4.80 -12.73 11.71
CA GLY A 260 -3.86 -13.57 12.45
C GLY A 260 -2.61 -13.90 11.62
N ASN A 261 -2.80 -14.30 10.37
CA ASN A 261 -1.69 -14.51 9.43
C ASN A 261 -0.88 -13.23 9.22
N MET A 262 -1.55 -12.08 9.20
CA MET A 262 -0.91 -10.79 9.00
C MET A 262 0.04 -10.50 10.16
N GLY A 263 -0.42 -10.68 11.40
CA GLY A 263 0.36 -10.49 12.63
C GLY A 263 1.63 -11.33 12.74
N HIS A 264 1.63 -12.53 12.15
CA HIS A 264 2.79 -13.43 12.16
C HIS A 264 3.78 -13.20 11.03
N LYS A 265 3.29 -12.78 9.85
CA LYS A 265 4.10 -12.66 8.63
C LYS A 265 4.59 -11.25 8.34
N TYR A 266 3.90 -10.22 8.83
CA TYR A 266 4.18 -8.83 8.46
C TYR A 266 4.28 -7.96 9.71
N GLN A 267 5.39 -7.24 9.82
CA GLN A 267 5.39 -6.01 10.61
C GLN A 267 4.80 -4.92 9.71
N PHE A 268 3.92 -4.05 10.22
CA PHE A 268 3.51 -2.87 9.44
C PHE A 268 4.74 -2.01 9.18
N VAL A 269 4.62 -1.10 8.20
CA VAL A 269 5.56 -0.05 7.85
C VAL A 269 6.54 0.23 8.99
N ASP A 270 7.80 -0.11 8.74
CA ASP A 270 8.90 0.20 9.63
C ASP A 270 8.74 -0.44 11.02
N GLY A 271 8.42 -1.73 11.11
CA GLY A 271 8.42 -2.45 12.39
C GLY A 271 7.27 -2.11 13.34
N THR A 272 6.30 -1.32 12.88
CA THR A 272 5.12 -1.00 13.68
C THR A 272 4.28 -2.29 13.80
N PRO A 273 3.83 -2.69 14.99
CA PRO A 273 3.00 -3.87 15.13
C PRO A 273 1.67 -3.65 14.40
N ILE A 274 1.10 -4.71 13.85
CA ILE A 274 -0.25 -4.67 13.27
C ILE A 274 -1.23 -4.36 14.40
N THR A 275 -1.94 -3.24 14.27
CA THR A 275 -2.88 -2.75 15.27
C THR A 275 -4.31 -3.16 14.94
N ILE A 276 -5.20 -3.03 15.92
CA ILE A 276 -6.65 -3.24 15.76
C ILE A 276 -7.22 -2.36 14.63
N ARG A 277 -6.61 -1.20 14.36
CA ARG A 277 -6.97 -0.35 13.22
C ARG A 277 -6.90 -1.09 11.89
N GLN A 278 -5.92 -1.97 11.68
CA GLN A 278 -5.82 -2.73 10.43
C GLN A 278 -6.97 -3.73 10.27
N LEU A 279 -7.42 -4.32 11.38
CA LEU A 279 -8.63 -5.14 11.40
C LEU A 279 -9.87 -4.30 11.05
N GLU A 280 -10.01 -3.12 11.66
CA GLU A 280 -11.10 -2.18 11.36
C GLU A 280 -11.07 -1.71 9.90
N THR A 281 -9.88 -1.51 9.33
CA THR A 281 -9.66 -1.16 7.93
C THR A 281 -10.11 -2.28 7.01
N MET A 282 -9.73 -3.53 7.29
CA MET A 282 -10.18 -4.68 6.52
C MET A 282 -11.71 -4.80 6.55
N ILE A 283 -12.34 -4.59 7.71
CA ILE A 283 -13.80 -4.57 7.85
C ILE A 283 -14.41 -3.45 7.01
N ARG A 284 -13.92 -2.21 7.15
CA ARG A 284 -14.42 -1.03 6.42
C ARG A 284 -14.29 -1.20 4.91
N LEU A 285 -13.15 -1.69 4.42
CA LEU A 285 -12.94 -1.94 2.99
C LEU A 285 -13.83 -3.06 2.46
N SER A 286 -14.02 -4.14 3.22
CA SER A 286 -14.91 -5.25 2.81
C SER A 286 -16.37 -4.79 2.73
N GLN A 287 -16.81 -3.96 3.68
CA GLN A 287 -18.11 -3.29 3.62
C GLN A 287 -18.19 -2.30 2.45
N ALA A 288 -17.12 -1.57 2.13
CA ALA A 288 -17.10 -0.67 0.99
C ALA A 288 -17.32 -1.45 -0.31
N ARG A 289 -16.79 -2.67 -0.39
CA ARG A 289 -16.94 -3.52 -1.57
C ARG A 289 -18.35 -4.00 -1.77
N ALA A 290 -18.92 -4.61 -0.74
CA ALA A 290 -20.31 -5.04 -0.78
C ALA A 290 -21.24 -3.86 -1.11
N ARG A 291 -20.97 -2.68 -0.54
CA ARG A 291 -21.75 -1.46 -0.83
C ARG A 291 -21.63 -1.02 -2.28
N MET A 292 -20.44 -1.15 -2.87
CA MET A 292 -20.18 -0.82 -4.27
C MET A 292 -21.02 -1.66 -5.23
N GLU A 293 -21.32 -2.91 -4.87
CA GLU A 293 -22.18 -3.83 -5.63
C GLU A 293 -23.65 -3.78 -5.15
N LEU A 294 -24.01 -2.77 -4.34
CA LEU A 294 -25.34 -2.61 -3.72
C LEU A 294 -25.80 -3.80 -2.86
N ARG A 295 -24.86 -4.63 -2.38
CA ARG A 295 -25.13 -5.75 -1.47
C ARG A 295 -25.23 -5.28 -0.04
N ASP A 296 -26.18 -5.84 0.71
CA ASP A 296 -26.40 -5.60 2.14
C ASP A 296 -25.62 -6.59 3.04
N VAL A 297 -24.96 -7.57 2.45
CA VAL A 297 -24.12 -8.56 3.16
C VAL A 297 -22.75 -8.64 2.51
N VAL A 298 -21.71 -8.70 3.35
CA VAL A 298 -20.32 -8.91 2.94
C VAL A 298 -20.04 -10.41 2.81
N ILE A 299 -19.55 -10.84 1.65
CA ILE A 299 -19.20 -12.23 1.34
C ILE A 299 -17.70 -12.51 1.56
N SER A 300 -17.26 -13.76 1.51
CA SER A 300 -15.85 -14.15 1.69
C SER A 300 -14.94 -13.56 0.63
N GLU A 301 -15.41 -13.48 -0.61
CA GLU A 301 -14.68 -12.99 -1.78
C GLU A 301 -14.36 -11.50 -1.64
N ASP A 302 -15.22 -10.73 -0.96
CA ASP A 302 -14.95 -9.32 -0.64
C ASP A 302 -13.72 -9.19 0.26
N VAL A 303 -13.58 -10.10 1.22
CA VAL A 303 -12.46 -10.11 2.17
C VAL A 303 -11.17 -10.52 1.47
N GLU A 304 -11.22 -11.53 0.59
CA GLU A 304 -10.06 -11.98 -0.18
C GLU A 304 -9.50 -10.86 -1.05
N ASP A 305 -10.38 -10.13 -1.73
CA ASP A 305 -9.96 -9.05 -2.60
C ASP A 305 -9.40 -7.85 -1.81
N VAL A 306 -9.98 -7.57 -0.65
CA VAL A 306 -9.45 -6.55 0.27
C VAL A 306 -8.11 -6.98 0.86
N ALA A 307 -7.95 -8.27 1.18
CA ALA A 307 -6.68 -8.81 1.65
C ALA A 307 -5.59 -8.65 0.58
N GLU A 308 -5.89 -8.91 -0.70
CA GLU A 308 -4.95 -8.67 -1.80
C GLU A 308 -4.57 -7.19 -1.91
N ILE A 309 -5.52 -6.26 -1.75
CA ILE A 309 -5.23 -4.81 -1.75
C ILE A 309 -4.32 -4.44 -0.59
N MET A 310 -4.65 -4.90 0.63
CA MET A 310 -3.86 -4.60 1.82
C MET A 310 -2.45 -5.20 1.73
N GLU A 311 -2.34 -6.45 1.26
CA GLU A 311 -1.05 -7.08 0.99
C GLU A 311 -0.26 -6.30 -0.05
N PHE A 312 -0.87 -5.85 -1.14
CA PHE A 312 -0.19 -5.03 -2.15
C PHE A 312 0.36 -3.73 -1.55
N CYS A 313 -0.41 -3.04 -0.71
CA CYS A 313 0.03 -1.84 0.00
C CYS A 313 1.20 -2.12 0.95
N LEU A 314 1.14 -3.22 1.72
CA LEU A 314 2.15 -3.54 2.73
C LEU A 314 3.43 -4.15 2.15
N PHE A 315 3.30 -4.96 1.10
CA PHE A 315 4.38 -5.79 0.57
C PHE A 315 5.35 -5.01 -0.32
N ARG A 316 4.84 -4.03 -1.08
CA ARG A 316 5.69 -3.19 -1.95
C ARG A 316 6.62 -2.29 -1.12
N ILE A 317 6.25 -2.01 0.13
CA ILE A 317 7.05 -1.23 1.07
C ILE A 317 8.26 -2.02 1.60
N GLN A 318 8.21 -3.36 1.59
CA GLN A 318 9.19 -4.20 2.30
C GLN A 318 10.15 -4.98 1.41
N LYS A 319 9.94 -5.01 0.10
CA LYS A 319 10.80 -5.75 -0.82
C LYS A 319 12.02 -4.93 -1.23
N ASP A 320 13.20 -5.40 -0.83
CA ASP A 320 14.46 -5.00 -1.43
C ASP A 320 14.50 -5.40 -2.92
N GLU A 321 15.49 -4.92 -3.69
CA GLU A 321 15.69 -5.25 -5.12
C GLU A 321 15.74 -6.77 -5.42
N PHE A 322 16.02 -7.58 -4.41
CA PHE A 322 16.07 -9.05 -4.46
C PHE A 322 14.79 -9.74 -3.96
N GLY A 323 13.72 -9.00 -3.67
CA GLY A 323 12.42 -9.54 -3.27
C GLY A 323 12.30 -9.98 -1.80
N ASN A 324 13.29 -9.67 -0.96
CA ASN A 324 13.30 -10.01 0.47
C ASN A 324 12.54 -9.00 1.33
N ILE A 325 11.77 -9.48 2.32
CA ILE A 325 10.97 -8.67 3.25
C ILE A 325 11.85 -8.08 4.36
N ARG A 326 11.85 -6.75 4.50
CA ARG A 326 12.54 -6.01 5.57
C ARG A 326 11.65 -5.67 6.75
N THR A 327 11.96 -6.25 7.91
CA THR A 327 11.41 -5.88 9.22
C THR A 327 12.43 -5.05 10.01
N LYS A 328 12.03 -4.01 10.77
CA LYS A 328 12.97 -3.21 11.62
C LYS A 328 13.79 -4.07 12.59
N ALA A 329 13.31 -5.25 12.94
CA ALA A 329 14.07 -6.27 13.66
C ALA A 329 15.29 -6.82 12.88
N LYS A 330 15.63 -6.30 11.70
CA LYS A 330 16.85 -6.62 10.95
C LYS A 330 17.74 -5.40 10.68
N ALA A 331 17.33 -4.20 11.09
CA ALA A 331 18.11 -2.98 10.87
C ALA A 331 19.19 -2.73 11.94
N LYS A 332 19.22 -3.49 13.06
CA LYS A 332 20.36 -3.42 14.00
C LYS A 332 20.74 -4.68 14.77
N THR A 333 19.91 -5.72 14.82
CA THR A 333 20.28 -7.01 15.45
C THR A 333 19.40 -8.11 14.87
N VAL A 334 19.90 -9.33 14.67
CA VAL A 334 19.15 -10.58 14.34
C VAL A 334 19.01 -10.98 12.85
N VAL A 335 20.15 -11.20 12.19
CA VAL A 335 20.38 -12.42 11.35
C VAL A 335 21.62 -13.19 11.84
N ARG A 336 22.14 -12.87 13.04
CA ARG A 336 23.43 -13.40 13.52
C ARG A 336 23.37 -14.57 14.51
N SER A 337 22.21 -15.04 14.97
CA SER A 337 22.19 -16.08 16.03
C SER A 337 22.01 -17.51 15.52
N GLY A 338 21.08 -17.78 14.59
CA GLY A 338 20.84 -19.13 14.06
C GLY A 338 21.90 -19.58 13.05
N LYS A 339 22.07 -18.82 11.95
CA LYS A 339 23.03 -19.16 10.89
C LYS A 339 24.49 -19.09 11.35
N GLN A 340 24.89 -18.22 12.29
CA GLN A 340 26.27 -18.24 12.80
C GLN A 340 26.56 -19.44 13.70
N ALA A 341 25.59 -19.94 14.47
CA ALA A 341 25.80 -21.15 15.28
C ALA A 341 26.02 -22.37 14.37
N ASP A 342 25.22 -22.47 13.31
CA ASP A 342 25.34 -23.54 12.33
C ASP A 342 26.62 -23.41 11.48
N VAL A 343 27.01 -22.19 11.10
CA VAL A 343 28.31 -21.92 10.45
C VAL A 343 29.48 -22.26 11.38
N LYS A 344 29.43 -21.88 12.67
CA LYS A 344 30.48 -22.23 13.64
C LYS A 344 30.57 -23.74 13.85
N ARG A 345 29.44 -24.45 13.98
CA ARG A 345 29.38 -25.91 14.08
C ARG A 345 29.98 -26.58 12.86
N PHE A 346 29.61 -26.12 11.67
CA PHE A 346 30.14 -26.63 10.41
C PHE A 346 31.66 -26.43 10.31
N LEU A 347 32.17 -25.26 10.70
CA LEU A 347 33.61 -24.98 10.70
C LEU A 347 34.38 -25.79 11.75
N SER A 348 33.81 -25.98 12.95
CA SER A 348 34.43 -26.84 13.98
C SER A 348 34.53 -28.29 13.52
N GLU A 349 33.51 -28.82 12.84
CA GLU A 349 33.56 -30.17 12.26
C GLU A 349 34.53 -30.26 11.09
N LEU A 350 34.56 -29.27 10.19
CA LEU A 350 35.56 -29.21 9.12
C LEU A 350 36.98 -29.18 9.68
N GLN A 351 37.22 -28.44 10.76
CA GLN A 351 38.52 -28.40 11.43
C GLN A 351 38.86 -29.76 12.06
N ARG A 352 37.89 -30.42 12.71
CA ARG A 352 38.07 -31.76 13.29
C ARG A 352 38.41 -32.80 12.23
N PHE A 353 37.65 -32.84 11.13
CA PHE A 353 37.91 -33.73 10.00
C PHE A 353 39.23 -33.42 9.30
N GLY A 354 39.59 -32.15 9.16
CA GLY A 354 40.89 -31.73 8.61
C GLY A 354 42.07 -32.21 9.45
N ASN A 355 41.95 -32.15 10.78
CA ASN A 355 42.98 -32.65 11.70
C ASN A 355 43.14 -34.17 11.63
N VAL A 356 42.05 -34.93 11.47
CA VAL A 356 42.09 -36.39 11.31
C VAL A 356 42.66 -36.80 9.95
N LYS A 357 42.31 -36.07 8.88
CA LYS A 357 42.76 -36.33 7.51
C LYS A 357 44.19 -35.84 7.24
N GLY A 358 44.76 -34.98 8.11
CA GLY A 358 46.07 -34.35 7.91
C GLY A 358 46.11 -33.34 6.76
N SER A 359 44.95 -32.93 6.24
CA SER A 359 44.80 -32.00 5.13
C SER A 359 43.54 -31.17 5.31
N HIS A 360 43.66 -29.85 5.13
CA HIS A 360 42.55 -28.90 5.23
C HIS A 360 41.89 -28.61 3.87
N VAL A 361 42.09 -29.49 2.88
CA VAL A 361 41.46 -29.41 1.55
C VAL A 361 40.35 -30.45 1.45
N PHE A 362 39.15 -29.99 1.08
CA PHE A 362 37.95 -30.82 0.99
C PHE A 362 37.27 -30.66 -0.36
N ASN A 363 36.65 -31.75 -0.84
CA ASN A 363 35.79 -31.73 -2.02
C ASN A 363 34.35 -31.34 -1.63
N ILE A 364 33.58 -30.84 -2.60
CA ILE A 364 32.20 -30.38 -2.37
C ILE A 364 31.29 -31.48 -1.81
N GLN A 365 31.48 -32.73 -2.25
CA GLN A 365 30.74 -33.89 -1.75
C GLN A 365 31.10 -34.23 -0.30
N GLU A 366 32.37 -34.12 0.08
CA GLU A 366 32.82 -34.33 1.47
C GLU A 366 32.23 -33.26 2.39
N MET A 367 32.22 -32.01 1.94
CA MET A 367 31.61 -30.90 2.69
C MET A 367 30.08 -31.06 2.83
N GLN A 368 29.39 -31.62 1.82
CA GLN A 368 27.97 -31.95 1.90
C GLN A 368 27.69 -33.06 2.93
N GLN A 369 28.52 -34.10 2.96
CA GLN A 369 28.42 -35.16 3.97
C GLN A 369 28.61 -34.60 5.37
N ILE A 370 29.66 -33.81 5.60
CA ILE A 370 29.92 -33.17 6.90
C ILE A 370 28.76 -32.26 7.31
N ALA A 371 28.15 -31.52 6.39
CA ALA A 371 27.00 -30.65 6.68
C ALA A 371 25.74 -31.46 7.06
N THR A 372 25.56 -32.63 6.44
CA THR A 372 24.45 -33.55 6.73
C THR A 372 24.65 -34.21 8.10
N ASP A 373 25.86 -34.68 8.39
CA ASP A 373 26.22 -35.32 9.66
C ASP A 373 26.14 -34.35 10.85
N SER A 374 26.41 -33.07 10.61
CA SER A 374 26.33 -32.00 11.63
C SER A 374 24.95 -31.34 11.75
N ASN A 375 23.95 -31.83 11.01
CA ASN A 375 22.56 -31.34 11.01
C ASN A 375 22.46 -29.81 10.77
N VAL A 376 23.30 -29.30 9.86
CA VAL A 376 23.34 -27.89 9.47
C VAL A 376 22.19 -27.61 8.53
N ARG A 377 21.37 -26.60 8.84
CA ARG A 377 20.23 -26.22 7.99
C ARG A 377 20.68 -25.26 6.90
N TYR A 378 20.59 -25.69 5.64
CA TYR A 378 20.87 -24.86 4.48
C TYR A 378 19.80 -25.03 3.40
N ASP A 379 19.44 -23.93 2.72
CA ASP A 379 18.42 -23.93 1.65
C ASP A 379 19.02 -24.45 0.32
N ASN A 380 20.22 -23.97 -0.01
CA ASN A 380 21.02 -24.44 -1.14
C ASN A 380 22.48 -24.53 -0.70
N PHE A 381 23.07 -25.72 -0.84
CA PHE A 381 24.46 -25.96 -0.41
C PHE A 381 25.46 -25.10 -1.17
N GLN A 382 25.22 -24.86 -2.47
CA GLN A 382 26.11 -24.05 -3.28
C GLN A 382 26.16 -22.60 -2.78
N SER A 383 24.99 -22.01 -2.53
CA SER A 383 24.87 -20.67 -1.96
C SER A 383 25.45 -20.57 -0.54
N PHE A 384 25.41 -21.66 0.24
CA PHE A 384 26.01 -21.73 1.56
C PHE A 384 27.54 -21.72 1.51
N ILE A 385 28.14 -22.47 0.58
CA ILE A 385 29.59 -22.50 0.35
C ILE A 385 30.07 -21.16 -0.24
N ASP A 386 29.33 -20.57 -1.17
CA ASP A 386 29.66 -19.27 -1.75
C ASP A 386 29.68 -18.19 -0.65
N LEU A 387 28.72 -18.23 0.30
CA LEU A 387 28.69 -17.34 1.47
C LEU A 387 29.91 -17.52 2.40
N LEU A 388 30.38 -18.76 2.60
CA LEU A 388 31.59 -19.02 3.40
C LEU A 388 32.87 -18.55 2.70
N ASN A 389 32.90 -18.63 1.37
CA ASN A 389 34.00 -18.13 0.54
C ASN A 389 34.02 -16.59 0.53
N ASP A 390 32.86 -15.94 0.41
CA ASP A 390 32.72 -14.47 0.50
C ASP A 390 33.14 -13.95 1.88
N GLN A 391 32.89 -14.73 2.95
CA GLN A 391 33.35 -14.43 4.31
C GLN A 391 34.82 -14.79 4.56
N SER A 392 35.55 -15.27 3.54
CA SER A 392 36.97 -15.69 3.62
C SER A 392 37.28 -16.80 4.63
N LEU A 393 36.27 -17.56 5.05
CA LEU A 393 36.40 -18.69 5.99
C LEU A 393 36.88 -19.96 5.29
N ILE A 394 36.53 -20.11 4.01
CA ILE A 394 37.04 -21.14 3.10
C ILE A 394 37.55 -20.47 1.82
N LEU A 395 38.52 -21.10 1.16
CA LEU A 395 39.11 -20.62 -0.08
C LEU A 395 38.95 -21.66 -1.18
N LYS A 396 38.29 -21.31 -2.27
CA LYS A 396 38.19 -22.17 -3.46
C LYS A 396 39.56 -22.30 -4.14
N LYS A 397 40.12 -23.51 -4.19
CA LYS A 397 41.42 -23.80 -4.83
C LYS A 397 41.32 -24.40 -6.23
N GLY A 398 40.16 -24.91 -6.61
CA GLY A 398 39.91 -25.50 -7.92
C GLY A 398 38.42 -25.82 -8.15
N PRO A 399 38.07 -26.47 -9.27
CA PRO A 399 36.70 -26.90 -9.53
C PRO A 399 36.28 -27.95 -8.48
N GLY A 400 35.37 -27.55 -7.58
CA GLY A 400 34.84 -28.42 -6.52
C GLY A 400 35.72 -28.57 -5.28
N THR A 401 36.91 -27.95 -5.22
CA THR A 401 37.84 -28.09 -4.09
C THR A 401 37.99 -26.80 -3.28
N PHE A 402 37.87 -26.93 -1.96
CA PHE A 402 37.88 -25.83 -1.00
C PHE A 402 38.87 -26.10 0.12
N GLN A 403 39.64 -25.08 0.51
CA GLN A 403 40.56 -25.15 1.64
C GLN A 403 40.03 -24.33 2.81
N LEU A 404 40.02 -24.90 4.01
CA LEU A 404 39.68 -24.17 5.24
C LEU A 404 40.80 -23.16 5.56
N ARG A 405 40.43 -21.90 5.82
CA ARG A 405 41.35 -20.86 6.27
C ARG A 405 41.24 -20.74 7.79
N LEU A 406 42.31 -21.13 8.50
CA LEU A 406 42.42 -21.00 9.96
C LEU A 406 42.60 -19.54 10.37
#